data_AF-A0A1G6VR19-F1
#
_entry.id   AF-A0A1G6VR19-F1
#
_cell.length_a   1.000
_cell.length_b   1.000
_cell.length_c   1.000
_cell.angle_alpha   90.00
_cell.angle_beta   90.00
_cell.angle_gamma   90.00
#
_symmetry.space_group_name_H-M   'P 1'
#
loop_
_entity.id
_entity.type
_entity.pdbx_description
1 polymer ?
#
loop_
_entity_poly.entity_id
_entity_poly.type
_entity_poly.pdbx_seq_one_letter_code
_entity_poly.pdbx_strand_id
1 'polypeptide(L)'
;MPAKLMRKMALLALVETVVGSPVVPLAANALLVSDATLTPIEGDVAERNNIRPFFGSSGSTLVTEYQKVSFSVEFAGVAAAGDLPAVTDLLRACAMSATVQPGVKTVFAPVTDGMESVTIYGNVDGILHKMHGARGEVELTTDAKGIPKWKFDFTGSFVPAVDAPLPAVNYTAFMAPLGVNKANTTLLLDGLAVAASAFSFKAGNTVVKRDLMNVDTVEITDRKSTGSLTFENTPVAVKNWIAMARASAVVPLVLKHGQGVTNTATFKSARAQLGKPTYSDSDGVQMITIPLSFIPSDAGNDEWSIEI
;
A
#
# COMPACT_ATOMS: atom_id res chain seq x y z
N MET A 1 -11.64 -6.38 34.88
CA MET A 1 -10.96 -5.43 33.95
C MET A 1 -11.92 -5.09 32.83
N PRO A 2 -12.01 -3.83 32.38
CA PRO A 2 -12.87 -3.48 31.25
C PRO A 2 -12.41 -4.20 29.98
N ALA A 3 -13.36 -4.52 29.09
CA ALA A 3 -13.05 -5.11 27.79
C ALA A 3 -12.23 -4.13 26.94
N LYS A 4 -11.26 -4.64 26.19
CA LYS A 4 -10.43 -3.84 25.28
C LYS A 4 -11.20 -3.53 24.01
N LEU A 5 -11.21 -2.26 23.62
CA LEU A 5 -12.00 -1.78 22.48
C LEU A 5 -11.11 -1.59 21.23
N MET A 6 -11.31 -2.42 20.21
CA MET A 6 -10.59 -2.29 18.93
C MET A 6 -10.84 -0.96 18.22
N ARG A 7 -12.04 -0.38 18.37
CA ARG A 7 -12.37 0.95 17.84
C ARG A 7 -11.61 2.10 18.51
N LYS A 8 -10.88 1.80 19.58
CA LYS A 8 -10.03 2.76 20.32
C LYS A 8 -8.54 2.46 20.07
N MET A 9 -8.23 1.92 18.89
CA MET A 9 -6.87 1.66 18.45
C MET A 9 -6.22 2.96 17.95
N ALA A 10 -4.96 3.19 18.33
CA ALA A 10 -4.11 4.22 17.75
C ALA A 10 -2.93 3.56 17.03
N LEU A 11 -2.71 3.93 15.76
CA LEU A 11 -1.57 3.49 14.96
C LEU A 11 -0.62 4.67 14.70
N LEU A 12 0.67 4.44 14.90
CA LEU A 12 1.73 5.39 14.60
C LEU A 12 2.85 4.67 13.85
N ALA A 13 3.47 5.32 12.86
CA ALA A 13 4.60 4.75 12.13
C ALA A 13 5.67 5.82 11.88
N LEU A 14 6.94 5.44 12.00
CA LEU A 14 8.07 6.31 11.71
C LEU A 14 9.18 5.50 11.04
N VAL A 15 9.81 6.09 10.02
CA VAL A 15 10.96 5.48 9.34
C VAL A 15 12.13 5.28 10.30
N GLU A 16 12.82 4.16 10.18
CA GLU A 16 13.98 3.84 11.01
C GLU A 16 15.24 4.51 10.45
N THR A 17 16.08 5.06 11.33
CA THR A 17 17.39 5.60 10.92
C THR A 17 18.36 4.50 10.50
N VAL A 18 18.24 3.33 11.15
CA VAL A 18 18.98 2.11 10.83
C VAL A 18 17.98 0.97 10.79
N VAL A 19 17.97 0.20 9.70
CA VAL A 19 17.03 -0.90 9.50
C VAL A 19 17.04 -1.86 10.70
N GLY A 20 15.86 -2.15 11.25
CA GLY A 20 15.68 -3.04 12.38
C GLY A 20 16.01 -2.42 13.74
N SER A 21 16.45 -1.16 13.79
CA SER A 21 16.64 -0.43 15.04
C SER A 21 15.38 0.37 15.37
N PRO A 22 14.68 0.06 16.48
CA PRO A 22 13.40 0.67 16.78
C PRO A 22 13.54 2.18 17.02
N VAL A 23 12.62 2.94 16.44
CA VAL A 23 12.43 4.38 16.71
C VAL A 23 11.15 4.61 17.51
N VAL A 24 11.03 5.77 18.16
CA VAL A 24 9.83 6.11 18.94
C VAL A 24 9.00 7.13 18.14
N PRO A 25 7.84 6.74 17.58
CA PRO A 25 6.95 7.67 16.92
C PRO A 25 6.43 8.74 17.88
N LEU A 26 6.27 9.97 17.40
CA LEU A 26 5.67 11.09 18.12
C LEU A 26 4.22 11.31 17.67
N ALA A 27 3.50 12.23 18.31
CA ALA A 27 2.09 12.48 17.99
C ALA A 27 1.82 12.81 16.51
N ALA A 28 2.76 13.49 15.83
CA ALA A 28 2.67 13.82 14.41
C ALA A 28 2.80 12.60 13.47
N ASN A 29 3.26 11.46 13.97
CA ASN A 29 3.38 10.21 13.23
C ASN A 29 2.11 9.33 13.33
N ALA A 30 1.06 9.83 13.96
CA ALA A 30 -0.20 9.13 14.07
C ALA A 30 -0.89 9.01 12.71
N LEU A 31 -1.43 7.82 12.42
CA LEU A 31 -2.06 7.49 11.16
C LEU A 31 -3.58 7.47 11.32
N LEU A 32 -4.30 8.19 10.46
CA LEU A 32 -5.75 8.11 10.37
C LEU A 32 -6.12 6.92 9.49
N VAL A 33 -6.58 5.84 10.12
CA VAL A 33 -6.76 4.53 9.47
C VAL A 33 -8.19 4.02 9.54
N SER A 34 -8.56 3.19 8.57
CA SER A 34 -9.74 2.33 8.61
C SER A 34 -9.36 0.86 8.46
N ASP A 35 -10.27 -0.04 8.83
CA ASP A 35 -10.13 -1.48 8.57
C ASP A 35 -8.84 -2.12 9.13
N ALA A 36 -8.38 -1.60 10.27
CA ALA A 36 -7.15 -2.03 10.91
C ALA A 36 -7.28 -3.45 11.50
N THR A 37 -6.37 -4.32 11.10
CA THR A 37 -6.21 -5.69 11.59
C THR A 37 -4.79 -5.85 12.09
N LEU A 38 -4.64 -6.24 13.35
CA LEU A 38 -3.36 -6.52 13.99
C LEU A 38 -3.28 -8.01 14.29
N THR A 39 -2.26 -8.68 13.77
CA THR A 39 -1.94 -10.07 14.07
C THR A 39 -0.76 -10.09 15.04
N PRO A 40 -1.00 -10.35 16.35
CA PRO A 40 0.03 -10.17 17.39
C PRO A 40 1.21 -11.16 17.29
N ILE A 41 0.99 -12.32 16.69
CA ILE A 41 2.02 -13.33 16.42
C ILE A 41 1.61 -14.13 15.19
N GLU A 42 2.58 -14.34 14.31
CA GLU A 42 2.49 -15.19 13.12
C GLU A 42 3.81 -15.95 12.99
N GLY A 43 3.80 -17.14 12.41
CA GLY A 43 5.00 -17.93 12.22
C GLY A 43 4.77 -19.42 11.96
N ASP A 44 5.84 -20.10 11.59
CA ASP A 44 5.88 -21.53 11.36
C ASP A 44 5.95 -22.30 12.67
N VAL A 45 5.31 -23.47 12.65
CA VAL A 45 5.21 -24.38 13.79
C VAL A 45 5.78 -25.73 13.40
N ALA A 46 6.76 -26.23 14.16
CA ALA A 46 7.33 -27.56 13.99
C ALA A 46 6.63 -28.57 14.89
N GLU A 47 6.12 -29.66 14.31
CA GLU A 47 5.55 -30.77 15.07
C GLU A 47 6.64 -31.63 15.71
N ARG A 48 6.41 -32.07 16.94
CA ARG A 48 7.42 -32.78 17.71
C ARG A 48 7.50 -34.28 17.42
N ASN A 49 6.70 -34.82 16.49
CA ASN A 49 6.73 -36.19 15.91
C ASN A 49 7.33 -37.30 16.80
N ASN A 50 6.98 -37.31 18.09
CA ASN A 50 7.61 -38.18 19.09
C ASN A 50 6.92 -39.54 19.04
N ILE A 51 7.68 -40.62 18.88
CA ILE A 51 7.13 -41.96 18.96
C ILE A 51 7.00 -42.34 20.44
N ARG A 52 5.78 -42.70 20.85
CA ARG A 52 5.44 -43.13 22.22
C ARG A 52 4.69 -44.47 22.15
N PRO A 53 4.73 -45.30 23.22
CA PRO A 53 3.99 -46.57 23.26
C PRO A 53 2.47 -46.40 23.42
N PHE A 54 1.94 -45.20 23.16
CA PHE A 54 0.53 -44.83 23.19
C PHE A 54 0.25 -43.72 22.18
N PHE A 55 -0.99 -43.64 21.71
CA PHE A 55 -1.43 -42.61 20.77
C PHE A 55 -1.71 -41.28 21.49
N GLY A 56 -1.45 -40.16 20.81
CA GLY A 56 -1.72 -38.81 21.30
C GLY A 56 -0.92 -37.75 20.54
N SER A 57 -1.32 -36.47 20.66
CA SER A 57 -0.56 -35.37 20.06
C SER A 57 0.81 -35.25 20.73
N SER A 58 1.85 -35.14 19.90
CA SER A 58 3.23 -34.90 20.37
C SER A 58 3.49 -33.45 20.77
N GLY A 59 2.52 -32.57 20.53
CA GLY A 59 2.68 -31.12 20.63
C GLY A 59 3.54 -30.56 19.50
N SER A 60 3.69 -29.24 19.50
CA SER A 60 4.45 -28.51 18.50
C SER A 60 5.24 -27.36 19.15
N THR A 61 6.12 -26.72 18.39
CA THR A 61 6.92 -25.59 18.85
C THR A 61 6.96 -24.53 17.76
N LEU A 62 6.73 -23.27 18.14
CA LEU A 62 6.87 -22.14 17.24
C LEU A 62 8.36 -21.95 16.90
N VAL A 63 8.69 -21.97 15.62
CA VAL A 63 10.09 -21.90 15.15
C VAL A 63 10.46 -20.57 14.52
N THR A 64 9.46 -19.75 14.18
CA THR A 64 9.62 -18.36 13.74
C THR A 64 8.55 -17.53 14.40
N GLU A 65 8.81 -16.26 14.70
CA GLU A 65 7.81 -15.35 15.22
C GLU A 65 7.96 -13.96 14.62
N TYR A 66 6.85 -13.41 14.13
CA TYR A 66 6.79 -12.06 13.60
C TYR A 66 5.39 -11.47 13.76
N GLN A 67 5.24 -10.18 13.48
CA GLN A 67 3.97 -9.46 13.55
C GLN A 67 3.53 -9.00 12.16
N LYS A 68 2.20 -8.98 11.97
CA LYS A 68 1.56 -8.40 10.79
C LYS A 68 0.55 -7.34 11.20
N VAL A 69 0.49 -6.27 10.43
CA VAL A 69 -0.55 -5.25 10.56
C VAL A 69 -1.02 -4.83 9.18
N SER A 70 -2.34 -4.81 9.02
CA SER A 70 -3.00 -4.41 7.78
C SER A 70 -3.99 -3.30 8.09
N PHE A 71 -4.00 -2.24 7.28
CA PHE A 71 -4.92 -1.13 7.47
C PHE A 71 -5.07 -0.33 6.18
N SER A 72 -6.16 0.44 6.10
CA SER A 72 -6.41 1.36 5.00
C SER A 72 -6.21 2.81 5.43
N VAL A 73 -5.74 3.65 4.51
CA VAL A 73 -5.63 5.11 4.68
C VAL A 73 -6.30 5.76 3.48
N GLU A 74 -7.05 6.84 3.69
CA GLU A 74 -7.72 7.55 2.60
C GLU A 74 -6.69 8.18 1.64
N PHE A 75 -6.92 8.07 0.32
CA PHE A 75 -6.05 8.66 -0.69
C PHE A 75 -6.45 10.12 -0.93
N ALA A 76 -5.72 11.03 -0.30
CA ALA A 76 -5.90 12.46 -0.40
C ALA A 76 -4.56 13.16 -0.62
N GLY A 77 -4.61 14.42 -1.07
CA GLY A 77 -3.41 15.25 -1.18
C GLY A 77 -3.04 15.93 0.12
N VAL A 78 -2.22 16.97 0.01
CA VAL A 78 -1.75 17.78 1.15
C VAL A 78 -2.39 19.16 1.22
N ALA A 79 -2.42 19.71 2.44
CA ALA A 79 -3.09 20.97 2.74
C ALA A 79 -2.42 22.18 2.08
N ALA A 80 -1.09 22.27 2.15
CA ALA A 80 -0.29 23.23 1.40
C ALA A 80 0.63 22.52 0.39
N ALA A 81 0.82 23.11 -0.79
CA ALA A 81 1.66 22.52 -1.83
C ALA A 81 3.11 22.36 -1.34
N GLY A 82 3.68 21.17 -1.52
CA GLY A 82 5.02 20.82 -1.06
C GLY A 82 5.11 20.39 0.41
N ASP A 83 4.00 20.36 1.16
CA ASP A 83 3.95 19.66 2.43
C ASP A 83 4.20 18.15 2.22
N LEU A 84 4.79 17.50 3.21
CA LEU A 84 5.03 16.07 3.17
C LEU A 84 3.71 15.32 3.42
N PRO A 85 3.29 14.40 2.53
CA PRO A 85 2.11 13.59 2.77
C PRO A 85 2.24 12.74 4.04
N ALA A 86 1.17 12.62 4.82
CA ALA A 86 1.19 11.83 6.07
C ALA A 86 1.51 10.34 5.86
N VAL A 87 1.30 9.82 4.65
CA VAL A 87 1.60 8.43 4.26
C VAL A 87 3.06 8.20 3.86
N THR A 88 3.91 9.24 3.88
CA THR A 88 5.28 9.17 3.35
C THR A 88 6.11 8.03 3.95
N ASP A 89 6.12 7.89 5.28
CA ASP A 89 6.92 6.85 5.94
C ASP A 89 6.44 5.44 5.56
N LEU A 90 5.12 5.27 5.37
CA LEU A 90 4.54 4.00 4.93
C LEU A 90 4.95 3.66 3.50
N LEU A 91 4.82 4.62 2.58
CA LEU A 91 5.21 4.43 1.18
C LEU A 91 6.71 4.13 1.07
N ARG A 92 7.56 4.77 1.87
CA ARG A 92 9.00 4.49 1.93
C ARG A 92 9.32 3.06 2.35
N ALA A 93 8.61 2.55 3.36
CA ALA A 93 8.73 1.16 3.78
C ALA A 93 8.06 0.15 2.82
N CYS A 94 7.36 0.62 1.80
CA CYS A 94 6.87 -0.14 0.66
C CYS A 94 7.80 -0.01 -0.57
N ALA A 95 9.11 0.13 -0.36
CA ALA A 95 10.14 0.23 -1.39
C ALA A 95 9.92 1.40 -2.38
N MET A 96 9.60 2.57 -1.84
CA MET A 96 9.50 3.82 -2.61
C MET A 96 10.48 4.86 -2.08
N SER A 97 11.06 5.64 -2.98
CA SER A 97 11.70 6.91 -2.63
C SER A 97 10.65 7.99 -2.38
N ALA A 98 11.01 9.05 -1.67
CA ALA A 98 10.21 10.26 -1.53
C ALA A 98 11.09 11.47 -1.88
N THR A 99 10.82 12.12 -3.01
CA THR A 99 11.54 13.30 -3.47
C THR A 99 10.65 14.53 -3.32
N VAL A 100 10.94 15.36 -2.32
CA VAL A 100 10.20 16.60 -2.07
C VAL A 100 10.68 17.70 -3.02
N GLN A 101 9.74 18.31 -3.74
CA GLN A 101 9.93 19.55 -4.48
C GLN A 101 9.25 20.68 -3.68
N PRO A 102 10.01 21.45 -2.89
CA PRO A 102 9.45 22.43 -1.96
C PRO A 102 8.52 23.41 -2.65
N GLY A 103 7.34 23.63 -2.05
CA GLY A 103 6.30 24.50 -2.60
C GLY A 103 5.54 23.94 -3.80
N VAL A 104 5.85 22.71 -4.24
CA VAL A 104 5.25 22.11 -5.45
C VAL A 104 4.55 20.79 -5.12
N LYS A 105 5.31 19.73 -4.81
CA LYS A 105 4.80 18.36 -4.64
C LYS A 105 5.85 17.44 -4.02
N THR A 106 5.44 16.27 -3.57
CA THR A 106 6.31 15.13 -3.27
C THR A 106 6.12 14.06 -4.34
N VAL A 107 7.23 13.57 -4.89
CA VAL A 107 7.23 12.50 -5.91
C VAL A 107 7.71 11.20 -5.26
N PHE A 108 6.88 10.17 -5.35
CA PHE A 108 7.22 8.81 -4.96
C PHE A 108 7.49 7.97 -6.21
N ALA A 109 8.62 7.27 -6.21
CA ALA A 109 9.04 6.39 -7.28
C ALA A 109 9.63 5.11 -6.69
N PRO A 110 9.50 3.96 -7.36
CA PRO A 110 10.03 2.70 -6.85
C PRO A 110 11.54 2.78 -6.62
N VAL A 111 12.05 1.96 -5.69
CA VAL A 111 13.49 1.76 -5.49
C VAL A 111 13.81 0.26 -5.42
N THR A 112 15.01 -0.12 -5.85
CA THR A 112 15.52 -1.49 -5.69
C THR A 112 16.51 -1.61 -4.53
N ASP A 113 17.32 -0.57 -4.31
CA ASP A 113 18.32 -0.53 -3.26
C ASP A 113 17.98 0.55 -2.23
N GLY A 114 18.57 0.45 -1.04
CA GLY A 114 18.32 1.42 0.03
C GLY A 114 16.87 1.40 0.53
N MET A 115 16.16 0.28 0.38
CA MET A 115 14.79 0.14 0.85
C MET A 115 14.71 0.34 2.37
N GLU A 116 13.91 1.30 2.76
CA GLU A 116 13.78 1.69 4.16
C GLU A 116 12.80 0.77 4.90
N SER A 117 12.79 0.87 6.22
CA SER A 117 11.87 0.18 7.11
C SER A 117 11.27 1.16 8.09
N VAL A 118 10.13 0.79 8.67
CA VAL A 118 9.45 1.59 9.70
C VAL A 118 9.35 0.83 11.00
N THR A 119 9.29 1.58 12.10
CA THR A 119 8.73 1.09 13.35
C THR A 119 7.26 1.47 13.42
N ILE A 120 6.38 0.49 13.66
CA ILE A 120 4.93 0.69 13.79
C ILE A 120 4.50 0.38 15.23
N TYR A 121 3.74 1.30 15.82
CA TYR A 121 3.14 1.17 17.14
C TYR A 121 1.63 1.06 16.97
N GLY A 122 1.04 -0.03 17.46
CA GLY A 122 -0.41 -0.22 17.56
C GLY A 122 -0.84 -0.32 19.01
N ASN A 123 -1.51 0.71 19.54
CA ASN A 123 -2.06 0.68 20.89
C ASN A 123 -3.56 0.35 20.84
N VAL A 124 -3.96 -0.78 21.41
CA VAL A 124 -5.37 -1.22 21.54
C VAL A 124 -5.84 -0.98 22.98
N ASP A 125 -6.46 0.17 23.22
CA ASP A 125 -7.06 0.53 24.51
C ASP A 125 -6.16 0.22 25.73
N GLY A 126 -4.91 0.67 25.65
CA GLY A 126 -3.92 0.53 26.70
C GLY A 126 -2.94 -0.64 26.56
N ILE A 127 -3.08 -1.47 25.53
CA ILE A 127 -2.12 -2.53 25.19
C ILE A 127 -1.32 -2.09 23.96
N LEU A 128 0.00 -1.92 24.11
CA LEU A 128 0.89 -1.48 23.05
C LEU A 128 1.60 -2.67 22.40
N HIS A 129 1.35 -2.82 21.11
CA HIS A 129 2.10 -3.69 20.22
C HIS A 129 3.09 -2.84 19.42
N LYS A 130 4.32 -3.36 19.25
CA LYS A 130 5.38 -2.69 18.52
C LYS A 130 5.98 -3.67 17.53
N MET A 131 6.24 -3.20 16.33
CA MET A 131 7.04 -3.94 15.36
C MET A 131 8.08 -2.99 14.77
N HIS A 132 9.32 -3.46 14.65
CA HIS A 132 10.42 -2.73 14.02
C HIS A 132 10.93 -3.53 12.82
N GLY A 133 11.79 -2.93 12.01
CA GLY A 133 12.23 -3.51 10.75
C GLY A 133 11.08 -3.76 9.78
N ALA A 134 9.94 -3.07 9.95
CA ALA A 134 8.74 -3.41 9.22
C ALA A 134 8.82 -2.89 7.77
N ARG A 135 8.49 -3.78 6.85
CA ARG A 135 8.37 -3.51 5.41
C ARG A 135 7.06 -4.06 4.90
N GLY A 136 6.55 -3.48 3.83
CA GLY A 136 5.17 -3.73 3.43
C GLY A 136 4.92 -3.73 1.94
N GLU A 137 3.68 -4.08 1.65
CA GLU A 137 3.05 -3.95 0.36
C GLU A 137 2.01 -2.83 0.41
N VAL A 138 1.80 -2.18 -0.74
CA VAL A 138 0.75 -1.16 -0.88
C VAL A 138 -0.08 -1.38 -2.14
N GLU A 139 -1.38 -1.17 -1.97
CA GLU A 139 -2.39 -1.15 -3.03
C GLU A 139 -3.15 0.18 -2.99
N LEU A 140 -3.41 0.76 -4.15
CA LEU A 140 -4.30 1.91 -4.34
C LEU A 140 -5.57 1.45 -5.03
N THR A 141 -6.72 1.81 -4.47
CA THR A 141 -8.03 1.62 -5.13
C THR A 141 -8.72 2.96 -5.34
N THR A 142 -9.32 3.14 -6.51
CA THR A 142 -10.02 4.36 -6.92
C THR A 142 -11.27 3.97 -7.70
N ASP A 143 -12.34 3.68 -6.96
CA ASP A 143 -13.62 3.24 -7.52
C ASP A 143 -14.63 4.39 -7.54
N ALA A 144 -15.34 4.56 -8.66
CA ALA A 144 -16.36 5.58 -8.82
C ALA A 144 -17.44 5.46 -7.74
N LYS A 145 -17.94 6.62 -7.27
CA LYS A 145 -18.91 6.73 -6.16
C LYS A 145 -18.35 6.28 -4.79
N GLY A 146 -17.04 6.01 -4.69
CA GLY A 146 -16.33 5.69 -3.46
C GLY A 146 -15.38 6.79 -2.99
N ILE A 147 -14.69 6.49 -1.90
CA ILE A 147 -13.52 7.23 -1.42
C ILE A 147 -12.29 6.40 -1.82
N PRO A 148 -11.30 6.97 -2.52
CA PRO A 148 -10.11 6.21 -2.88
C PRO A 148 -9.26 5.94 -1.64
N LYS A 149 -8.60 4.78 -1.60
CA LYS A 149 -7.84 4.34 -0.42
C LYS A 149 -6.51 3.71 -0.81
N TRP A 150 -5.52 3.95 0.03
CA TRP A 150 -4.38 3.07 0.20
C TRP A 150 -4.78 1.90 1.09
N LYS A 151 -4.33 0.70 0.74
CA LYS A 151 -4.31 -0.45 1.61
C LYS A 151 -2.87 -0.87 1.82
N PHE A 152 -2.48 -0.97 3.08
CA PHE A 152 -1.14 -1.37 3.48
C PHE A 152 -1.20 -2.72 4.19
N ASP A 153 -0.20 -3.56 3.89
CA ASP A 153 0.04 -4.84 4.54
C ASP A 153 1.52 -4.89 4.96
N PHE A 154 1.79 -4.77 6.26
CA PHE A 154 3.14 -4.74 6.83
C PHE A 154 3.48 -6.03 7.57
N THR A 155 4.74 -6.46 7.42
CA THR A 155 5.37 -7.52 8.22
C THR A 155 6.58 -6.92 8.94
N GLY A 156 6.79 -7.29 10.20
CA GLY A 156 7.87 -6.75 11.04
C GLY A 156 8.22 -7.69 12.18
N SER A 157 9.34 -7.41 12.86
CA SER A 157 9.83 -8.23 13.96
C SER A 157 8.82 -8.27 15.11
N PHE A 158 8.76 -9.42 15.80
CA PHE A 158 7.92 -9.59 16.97
C PHE A 158 8.50 -8.82 18.17
N VAL A 159 7.65 -8.01 18.82
CA VAL A 159 7.95 -7.46 20.14
C VAL A 159 6.81 -7.83 21.09
N PRO A 160 7.11 -8.35 22.29
CA PRO A 160 6.10 -8.62 23.30
C PRO A 160 5.26 -7.37 23.59
N ALA A 161 3.94 -7.54 23.61
CA ALA A 161 3.03 -6.46 23.95
C ALA A 161 3.21 -6.04 25.41
N VAL A 162 3.05 -4.73 25.68
CA VAL A 162 3.16 -4.16 27.02
C VAL A 162 1.95 -3.29 27.32
N ASP A 163 1.56 -3.18 28.59
CA ASP A 163 0.58 -2.17 28.99
C ASP A 163 1.22 -0.77 28.91
N ALA A 164 0.60 0.11 28.15
CA ALA A 164 1.03 1.49 27.99
C ALA A 164 -0.17 2.40 27.70
N PRO A 165 -0.19 3.65 28.20
CA PRO A 165 -1.29 4.56 27.96
C PRO A 165 -1.49 4.81 26.46
N LEU A 166 -2.71 5.20 26.08
CA LEU A 166 -2.99 5.65 24.72
C LEU A 166 -2.04 6.80 24.36
N PRO A 167 -1.36 6.73 23.20
CA PRO A 167 -0.45 7.78 22.77
C PRO A 167 -1.22 9.06 22.43
N ALA A 168 -0.54 10.21 22.52
CA ALA A 168 -1.04 11.42 21.90
C ALA A 168 -1.06 11.27 20.37
N VAL A 169 -2.08 11.80 19.71
CA VAL A 169 -2.25 11.71 18.24
C VAL A 169 -2.47 13.09 17.63
N ASN A 170 -1.90 13.32 16.47
CA ASN A 170 -2.13 14.50 15.64
C ASN A 170 -2.39 14.08 14.19
N TYR A 171 -3.58 14.38 13.68
CA TYR A 171 -4.01 14.05 12.32
C TYR A 171 -4.07 15.26 11.38
N THR A 172 -3.48 16.41 11.74
CA THR A 172 -3.57 17.64 10.93
C THR A 172 -2.95 17.51 9.54
N ALA A 173 -2.09 16.52 9.32
CA ALA A 173 -1.49 16.22 8.02
C ALA A 173 -2.45 15.46 7.07
N PHE A 174 -3.57 14.93 7.57
CA PHE A 174 -4.60 14.27 6.76
C PHE A 174 -5.65 15.27 6.30
N MET A 175 -5.91 15.28 4.99
CA MET A 175 -7.01 16.03 4.41
C MET A 175 -8.28 15.19 4.35
N ALA A 176 -9.44 15.84 4.38
CA ALA A 176 -10.69 15.18 4.05
C ALA A 176 -10.65 14.67 2.59
N PRO A 177 -11.06 13.40 2.35
CA PRO A 177 -10.98 12.82 1.03
C PRO A 177 -12.03 13.42 0.10
N LEU A 178 -11.71 13.45 -1.19
CA LEU A 178 -12.65 13.78 -2.23
C LEU A 178 -13.30 12.48 -2.75
N GLY A 179 -14.60 12.49 -3.00
CA GLY A 179 -15.26 11.34 -3.62
C GLY A 179 -14.79 11.17 -5.07
N VAL A 180 -14.67 9.92 -5.54
CA VAL A 180 -14.32 9.60 -6.93
C VAL A 180 -15.52 9.88 -7.83
N ASN A 181 -15.43 10.98 -8.59
CA ASN A 181 -16.46 11.42 -9.52
C ASN A 181 -15.84 12.31 -10.62
N LYS A 182 -16.64 12.69 -11.62
CA LYS A 182 -16.21 13.51 -12.76
C LYS A 182 -15.56 14.85 -12.36
N ALA A 183 -15.97 15.45 -11.24
CA ALA A 183 -15.43 16.73 -10.80
C ALA A 183 -14.07 16.60 -10.12
N ASN A 184 -13.78 15.45 -9.52
CA ASN A 184 -12.60 15.24 -8.68
C ASN A 184 -11.57 14.29 -9.31
N THR A 185 -11.94 13.45 -10.27
CA THR A 185 -11.07 12.39 -10.79
C THR A 185 -11.07 12.37 -12.32
N THR A 186 -9.88 12.33 -12.91
CA THR A 186 -9.69 12.15 -14.35
C THR A 186 -8.70 11.03 -14.61
N LEU A 187 -8.99 10.16 -15.57
CA LEU A 187 -8.09 9.08 -15.99
C LEU A 187 -7.86 9.13 -17.51
N LEU A 188 -6.59 9.11 -17.90
CA LEU A 188 -6.11 9.08 -19.28
C LEU A 188 -5.37 7.75 -19.51
N LEU A 189 -5.81 6.96 -20.49
CA LEU A 189 -5.11 5.78 -20.97
C LEU A 189 -4.72 5.98 -22.44
N ASP A 190 -3.44 5.90 -22.74
CA ASP A 190 -2.88 6.19 -24.07
C ASP A 190 -3.34 7.54 -24.65
N GLY A 191 -3.38 8.55 -23.77
CA GLY A 191 -3.83 9.91 -24.07
C GLY A 191 -5.35 10.09 -24.19
N LEU A 192 -6.14 9.01 -24.16
CA LEU A 192 -7.59 9.08 -24.23
C LEU A 192 -8.22 9.18 -22.83
N ALA A 193 -9.09 10.16 -22.63
CA ALA A 193 -9.92 10.26 -21.42
C ALA A 193 -11.00 9.18 -21.48
N VAL A 194 -10.92 8.20 -20.57
CA VAL A 194 -11.88 7.09 -20.49
C VAL A 194 -12.90 7.32 -19.38
N ALA A 195 -14.13 6.85 -19.58
CA ALA A 195 -15.17 6.83 -18.56
C ALA A 195 -14.91 5.67 -17.58
N ALA A 196 -13.91 5.83 -16.72
CA ALA A 196 -13.46 4.81 -15.78
C ALA A 196 -14.43 4.67 -14.60
N SER A 197 -14.78 3.42 -14.28
CA SER A 197 -15.57 3.05 -13.10
C SER A 197 -14.70 2.55 -11.95
N ALA A 198 -13.54 1.96 -12.26
CA ALA A 198 -12.62 1.41 -11.26
C ALA A 198 -11.18 1.47 -11.76
N PHE A 199 -10.27 1.83 -10.86
CA PHE A 199 -8.83 1.68 -11.04
C PHE A 199 -8.23 1.07 -9.78
N SER A 200 -7.39 0.06 -9.96
CA SER A 200 -6.51 -0.45 -8.92
C SER A 200 -5.06 -0.47 -9.37
N PHE A 201 -4.17 -0.19 -8.43
CA PHE A 201 -2.73 -0.32 -8.58
C PHE A 201 -2.19 -1.10 -7.38
N LYS A 202 -1.26 -2.02 -7.65
CA LYS A 202 -0.53 -2.76 -6.64
C LYS A 202 0.96 -2.61 -6.91
N ALA A 203 1.72 -2.15 -5.91
CA ALA A 203 3.18 -2.01 -6.04
C ALA A 203 3.84 -3.34 -6.37
N GLY A 204 3.33 -4.44 -5.80
CA GLY A 204 3.69 -5.80 -6.13
C GLY A 204 4.91 -6.30 -5.39
N ASN A 205 5.22 -5.76 -4.21
CA ASN A 205 6.36 -6.16 -3.40
C ASN A 205 6.16 -7.58 -2.86
N THR A 206 7.21 -8.39 -2.99
CA THR A 206 7.31 -9.69 -2.33
C THR A 206 8.01 -9.50 -0.99
N VAL A 207 7.21 -9.35 0.08
CA VAL A 207 7.70 -9.18 1.45
C VAL A 207 7.93 -10.55 2.09
N VAL A 208 9.15 -10.84 2.50
CA VAL A 208 9.57 -12.13 3.05
C VAL A 208 10.17 -11.92 4.43
N LYS A 209 9.67 -12.69 5.41
CA LYS A 209 10.35 -12.84 6.69
C LYS A 209 11.53 -13.78 6.51
N ARG A 210 12.73 -13.32 6.86
CA ARG A 210 13.94 -14.14 6.92
C ARG A 210 14.26 -14.48 8.37
N ASP A 211 14.01 -15.73 8.71
CA ASP A 211 14.35 -16.32 10.00
C ASP A 211 15.36 -17.44 9.78
N LEU A 212 16.64 -17.08 9.82
CA LEU A 212 17.77 -17.99 9.69
C LEU A 212 18.64 -17.89 10.95
N MET A 213 19.55 -18.83 11.13
CA MET A 213 20.53 -18.74 12.22
C MET A 213 21.31 -17.42 12.10
N ASN A 214 21.23 -16.58 13.14
CA ASN A 214 21.81 -15.23 13.23
C ASN A 214 21.20 -14.15 12.31
N VAL A 215 20.11 -14.43 11.60
CA VAL A 215 19.43 -13.45 10.76
C VAL A 215 17.94 -13.46 11.06
N ASP A 216 17.44 -12.32 11.53
CA ASP A 216 16.03 -12.04 11.77
C ASP A 216 15.70 -10.70 11.10
N THR A 217 15.23 -10.75 9.86
CA THR A 217 14.88 -9.55 9.09
C THR A 217 13.58 -9.73 8.33
N VAL A 218 12.99 -8.62 7.89
CA VAL A 218 11.94 -8.61 6.86
C VAL A 218 12.52 -7.92 5.65
N GLU A 219 12.44 -8.56 4.48
CA GLU A 219 13.02 -8.08 3.23
C GLU A 219 11.97 -8.01 2.13
N ILE A 220 12.10 -7.03 1.24
CA ILE A 220 11.39 -7.02 -0.03
C ILE A 220 12.35 -7.59 -1.08
N THR A 221 12.02 -8.76 -1.63
CA THR A 221 12.95 -9.52 -2.49
C THR A 221 12.67 -9.43 -3.97
N ASP A 222 11.47 -9.00 -4.34
CA ASP A 222 11.01 -8.84 -5.73
C ASP A 222 9.90 -7.78 -5.77
N ARG A 223 9.68 -7.18 -6.93
CA ARG A 223 8.56 -6.27 -7.18
C ARG A 223 7.97 -6.54 -8.57
N LYS A 224 6.66 -6.79 -8.61
CA LYS A 224 5.88 -6.95 -9.86
C LYS A 224 4.66 -6.07 -9.85
N SER A 225 4.84 -4.82 -10.25
CA SER A 225 3.79 -3.82 -10.23
C SER A 225 2.70 -4.13 -11.24
N THR A 226 1.47 -4.21 -10.75
CA THR A 226 0.28 -4.56 -11.55
C THR A 226 -0.84 -3.58 -11.28
N GLY A 227 -1.81 -3.54 -12.19
CA GLY A 227 -3.02 -2.76 -12.00
C GLY A 227 -4.19 -3.33 -12.79
N SER A 228 -5.35 -2.75 -12.58
CA SER A 228 -6.56 -3.05 -13.33
C SER A 228 -7.32 -1.77 -13.57
N LEU A 229 -7.84 -1.61 -14.79
CA LEU A 229 -8.64 -0.46 -15.17
C LEU A 229 -9.92 -0.92 -15.85
N THR A 230 -11.06 -0.50 -15.30
CA THR A 230 -12.40 -0.77 -15.86
C THR A 230 -13.04 0.53 -16.31
N PHE A 231 -13.54 0.57 -17.54
CA PHE A 231 -14.16 1.74 -18.16
C PHE A 231 -15.18 1.36 -19.22
N GLU A 232 -16.05 2.28 -19.61
CA GLU A 232 -16.99 2.08 -20.71
C GLU A 232 -16.22 1.77 -22.01
N ASN A 233 -16.59 0.68 -22.67
CA ASN A 233 -15.88 0.28 -23.87
C ASN A 233 -16.07 1.31 -24.99
N THR A 234 -14.98 1.68 -25.67
CA THR A 234 -15.04 2.64 -26.77
C THR A 234 -15.19 1.92 -28.10
N PRO A 235 -15.80 2.56 -29.13
CA PRO A 235 -15.81 2.01 -30.48
C PRO A 235 -14.38 1.73 -30.98
N VAL A 236 -14.23 0.65 -31.73
CA VAL A 236 -12.94 0.23 -32.33
C VAL A 236 -12.33 1.35 -33.21
N ALA A 237 -13.17 2.17 -33.84
CA ALA A 237 -12.74 3.31 -34.65
C ALA A 237 -12.10 4.44 -33.83
N VAL A 238 -12.44 4.56 -32.54
CA VAL A 238 -11.79 5.51 -31.61
C VAL A 238 -10.51 4.90 -31.07
N LYS A 239 -10.60 3.68 -30.52
CA LYS A 239 -9.44 2.95 -30.01
C LYS A 239 -9.69 1.45 -30.05
N ASN A 240 -8.76 0.70 -30.66
CA ASN A 240 -8.85 -0.76 -30.74
C ASN A 240 -8.07 -1.42 -29.60
N TRP A 241 -8.68 -1.45 -28.40
CA TRP A 241 -8.07 -2.02 -27.20
C TRP A 241 -7.67 -3.49 -27.36
N ILE A 242 -8.45 -4.28 -28.09
CA ILE A 242 -8.17 -5.71 -28.32
C ILE A 242 -6.90 -5.86 -29.16
N ALA A 243 -6.76 -5.09 -30.26
CA ALA A 243 -5.57 -5.15 -31.09
C ALA A 243 -4.32 -4.69 -30.33
N MET A 244 -4.45 -3.65 -29.50
CA MET A 244 -3.36 -3.17 -28.65
C MET A 244 -2.96 -4.23 -27.61
N ALA A 245 -3.92 -4.87 -26.94
CA ALA A 245 -3.64 -5.97 -26.02
C ALA A 245 -3.00 -7.18 -26.71
N ARG A 246 -3.45 -7.55 -27.92
CA ARG A 246 -2.82 -8.61 -28.73
C ARG A 246 -1.38 -8.29 -29.10
N ALA A 247 -1.07 -7.01 -29.33
CA ALA A 247 0.28 -6.53 -29.58
C ALA A 247 1.09 -6.31 -28.30
N SER A 248 0.49 -6.57 -27.12
CA SER A 248 1.09 -6.27 -25.81
C SER A 248 1.58 -4.83 -25.72
N ALA A 249 0.79 -3.89 -26.24
CA ALA A 249 1.13 -2.48 -26.36
C ALA A 249 1.44 -1.87 -24.99
N VAL A 250 2.44 -1.00 -24.96
CA VAL A 250 2.90 -0.28 -23.79
C VAL A 250 2.51 1.18 -23.97
N VAL A 251 1.70 1.70 -23.05
CA VAL A 251 1.06 3.02 -23.19
C VAL A 251 1.18 3.85 -21.92
N PRO A 252 1.09 5.19 -22.02
CA PRO A 252 1.01 6.02 -20.84
C PRO A 252 -0.36 5.88 -20.14
N LEU A 253 -0.34 5.92 -18.81
CA LEU A 253 -1.50 5.98 -17.93
C LEU A 253 -1.31 7.14 -16.95
N VAL A 254 -2.35 7.96 -16.80
CA VAL A 254 -2.39 9.02 -15.79
C VAL A 254 -3.74 9.00 -15.10
N LEU A 255 -3.75 8.79 -13.79
CA LEU A 255 -4.89 9.02 -12.92
C LEU A 255 -4.59 10.26 -12.08
N LYS A 256 -5.43 11.29 -12.17
CA LYS A 256 -5.38 12.47 -11.31
C LYS A 256 -6.64 12.48 -10.43
N HIS A 257 -6.45 12.65 -9.13
CA HIS A 257 -7.50 12.85 -8.15
C HIS A 257 -7.26 14.16 -7.41
N GLY A 258 -8.20 15.10 -7.47
CA GLY A 258 -8.09 16.45 -6.92
C GLY A 258 -8.37 17.56 -7.93
N GLN A 259 -8.88 18.69 -7.46
CA GLN A 259 -9.32 19.81 -8.28
C GLN A 259 -8.28 20.92 -8.43
N GLY A 260 -7.40 21.08 -7.43
CA GLY A 260 -6.50 22.23 -7.31
C GLY A 260 -5.02 21.87 -7.36
N VAL A 261 -4.20 22.76 -6.79
CA VAL A 261 -2.79 22.50 -6.49
C VAL A 261 -2.61 21.85 -5.11
N THR A 262 -3.61 21.99 -4.24
CA THR A 262 -3.70 21.29 -2.95
C THR A 262 -4.70 20.15 -3.05
N ASN A 263 -4.69 19.24 -2.07
CA ASN A 263 -5.53 18.06 -2.01
C ASN A 263 -5.60 17.28 -3.35
N THR A 264 -4.46 17.19 -4.03
CA THR A 264 -4.36 16.55 -5.33
C THR A 264 -3.27 15.50 -5.30
N ALA A 265 -3.60 14.31 -5.77
CA ALA A 265 -2.67 13.21 -5.93
C ALA A 265 -2.80 12.62 -7.34
N THR A 266 -1.68 12.23 -7.94
CA THR A 266 -1.62 11.73 -9.31
C THR A 266 -0.78 10.47 -9.39
N PHE A 267 -1.36 9.38 -9.89
CA PHE A 267 -0.62 8.21 -10.30
C PHE A 267 -0.25 8.32 -11.78
N LYS A 268 1.00 8.03 -12.12
CA LYS A 268 1.51 8.07 -13.49
C LYS A 268 2.30 6.81 -13.81
N SER A 269 2.13 6.32 -15.03
CA SER A 269 3.07 5.40 -15.65
C SER A 269 3.24 5.78 -17.11
N ALA A 270 4.47 5.85 -17.61
CA ALA A 270 4.72 6.01 -19.04
C ALA A 270 4.65 4.66 -19.79
N ARG A 271 4.67 3.55 -19.04
CA ARG A 271 4.92 2.20 -19.54
C ARG A 271 3.96 1.18 -18.94
N ALA A 272 2.66 1.44 -19.07
CA ALA A 272 1.62 0.49 -18.71
C ALA A 272 1.38 -0.46 -19.89
N GLN A 273 1.79 -1.73 -19.75
CA GLN A 273 1.53 -2.75 -20.73
C GLN A 273 0.09 -3.28 -20.59
N LEU A 274 -0.64 -3.31 -21.70
CA LEU A 274 -2.02 -3.79 -21.74
C LEU A 274 -2.07 -5.32 -21.74
N GLY A 275 -2.76 -5.89 -20.75
CA GLY A 275 -3.05 -7.31 -20.63
C GLY A 275 -4.32 -7.72 -21.39
N LYS A 276 -4.73 -8.98 -21.20
CA LYS A 276 -5.91 -9.55 -21.85
C LYS A 276 -7.19 -8.87 -21.34
N PRO A 277 -7.95 -8.15 -22.19
CA PRO A 277 -9.16 -7.49 -21.76
C PRO A 277 -10.30 -8.49 -21.50
N THR A 278 -11.19 -8.13 -20.58
CA THR A 278 -12.44 -8.83 -20.33
C THR A 278 -13.62 -7.86 -20.40
N TYR A 279 -14.78 -8.35 -20.84
CA TYR A 279 -16.00 -7.54 -20.85
C TYR A 279 -16.86 -7.83 -19.63
N SER A 280 -17.56 -6.80 -19.17
CA SER A 280 -18.63 -6.90 -18.18
C SER A 280 -19.79 -6.00 -18.57
N ASP A 281 -20.93 -6.19 -17.93
CA ASP A 281 -22.09 -5.31 -18.03
C ASP A 281 -22.22 -4.49 -16.74
N SER A 282 -22.51 -3.20 -16.88
CA SER A 282 -22.88 -2.33 -15.77
C SER A 282 -24.01 -1.43 -16.22
N ASP A 283 -25.17 -1.53 -15.59
CA ASP A 283 -26.38 -0.76 -15.94
C ASP A 283 -26.78 -0.90 -17.42
N GLY A 284 -26.52 -2.07 -18.04
CA GLY A 284 -26.77 -2.31 -19.47
C GLY A 284 -25.73 -1.69 -20.42
N VAL A 285 -24.67 -1.08 -19.89
CA VAL A 285 -23.55 -0.52 -20.67
C VAL A 285 -22.40 -1.52 -20.68
N GLN A 286 -21.83 -1.77 -21.86
CA GLN A 286 -20.66 -2.64 -21.99
C GLN A 286 -19.42 -1.96 -21.40
N MET A 287 -18.86 -2.59 -20.37
CA MET A 287 -17.60 -2.22 -19.77
C MET A 287 -16.47 -3.10 -20.31
N ILE A 288 -15.26 -2.55 -20.35
CA ILE A 288 -14.03 -3.27 -20.60
C ILE A 288 -13.12 -3.13 -19.39
N THR A 289 -12.58 -4.26 -18.92
CA THR A 289 -11.53 -4.30 -17.90
C THR A 289 -10.23 -4.69 -18.58
N ILE A 290 -9.19 -3.88 -18.41
CA ILE A 290 -7.86 -4.13 -18.93
C ILE A 290 -6.90 -4.30 -17.74
N PRO A 291 -6.36 -5.52 -17.52
CA PRO A 291 -5.24 -5.72 -16.62
C PRO A 291 -4.01 -4.97 -17.14
N LEU A 292 -3.22 -4.40 -16.24
CA LEU A 292 -2.04 -3.61 -16.55
C LEU A 292 -0.81 -4.21 -15.86
N SER A 293 0.30 -4.25 -16.58
CA SER A 293 1.63 -4.50 -16.01
C SER A 293 2.48 -3.26 -16.18
N PHE A 294 3.01 -2.71 -15.09
CA PHE A 294 3.88 -1.53 -15.14
C PHE A 294 5.31 -1.99 -15.30
N ILE A 295 5.93 -1.70 -16.45
CA ILE A 295 7.25 -2.21 -16.79
C ILE A 295 8.29 -1.09 -16.79
N PRO A 296 9.48 -1.30 -16.20
CA PRO A 296 10.53 -0.29 -16.21
C PRO A 296 11.09 -0.11 -17.63
N SER A 297 11.81 0.99 -17.84
CA SER A 297 12.75 1.14 -18.95
C SER A 297 14.12 0.57 -18.58
N ASP A 298 15.09 0.71 -19.48
CA ASP A 298 16.47 0.32 -19.22
C ASP A 298 17.15 1.18 -18.14
N ALA A 299 16.56 2.33 -17.77
CA ALA A 299 17.02 3.13 -16.64
C ALA A 299 16.69 2.49 -15.28
N GLY A 300 15.69 1.60 -15.23
CA GLY A 300 15.19 0.95 -14.02
C GLY A 300 14.42 1.89 -13.10
N ASN A 301 13.54 1.32 -12.25
CA ASN A 301 12.81 2.05 -11.21
C ASN A 301 11.97 3.24 -11.70
N ASP A 302 11.54 3.21 -12.96
CA ASP A 302 10.78 4.28 -13.63
C ASP A 302 9.44 3.77 -14.20
N GLU A 303 8.99 2.60 -13.77
CA GLU A 303 7.73 1.99 -14.23
C GLU A 303 6.48 2.78 -13.85
N TRP A 304 6.48 3.50 -12.72
CA TRP A 304 5.40 4.35 -12.26
C TRP A 304 5.90 5.41 -11.27
N SER A 305 5.09 6.43 -11.03
CA SER A 305 5.31 7.42 -9.98
C SER A 305 3.98 7.88 -9.39
N ILE A 306 4.01 8.30 -8.13
CA ILE A 306 2.89 8.93 -7.44
C ILE A 306 3.32 10.35 -7.06
N GLU A 307 2.54 11.34 -7.42
CA GLU A 307 2.77 12.73 -7.06
C GLU A 307 1.67 13.18 -6.12
N ILE A 308 2.03 13.79 -4.99
CA ILE A 308 1.10 14.33 -3.98
C ILE A 308 1.50 15.75 -3.61
#